data_AF-A0A959NPL6-F1
#
_entry.id   AF-A0A959NPL6-F1
#
_cell.length_a   1.000
_cell.length_b   1.000
_cell.length_c   1.000
_cell.angle_alpha   90.00
_cell.angle_beta   90.00
_cell.angle_gamma   90.00
#
_symmetry.space_group_name_H-M   'P 1'
#
loop_
_entity.id
_entity.type
_entity.pdbx_description
1 polymer ?
#
loop_
_entity_poly.entity_id
_entity_poly.type
_entity_poly.pdbx_seq_one_letter_code
_entity_poly.pdbx_strand_id
1 'polypeptide(L)'
;HEFHHAIQLGNYLFKDDDIYYHELTSTAMEEFVFTEVNDYYAYMPGYFKYTSNRLADHTGYDLAILPIFLHQRFGDETPNTGDKILKKSWEIIRAKYEKNLNINKAVIALAEAMAEFGYSFSQEFNTFGDWLYFTNYRTQPGKYFKEAKNYPLVKTTINSPITNTESTFMVSCNPTSINYLLFSEQKNIRIDTLFAVLSNSDVFGSSSNTNAIDCDFTIANFSFSGSTRINDLYFSKVSGEFMSHTYIYNNQLTIDNNIYTEVRYPYPQPFVYQNNSQLYIPANGEDTKNVELNIYTSDMNQVYSSFKNIVGDQNIVSWNGLDNDGNKVASGVYVYVTKSGSKITKGKFVILN
;
A
#
# COMPACT_ATOMS: atom_id res chain seq x y z
N HIS A 1 19.98 2.18 18.41
CA HIS A 1 18.66 1.87 19.00
C HIS A 1 18.19 2.86 20.08
N GLU A 2 18.69 2.75 21.32
CA GLU A 2 18.06 3.31 22.52
C GLU A 2 17.95 4.84 22.54
N PHE A 3 18.92 5.52 21.93
CA PHE A 3 18.83 6.97 21.80
C PHE A 3 17.64 7.41 20.94
N HIS A 4 17.25 6.63 19.94
CA HIS A 4 16.05 6.89 19.16
C HIS A 4 14.78 6.65 19.98
N HIS A 5 14.74 5.65 20.86
CA HIS A 5 13.65 5.52 21.83
C HIS A 5 13.53 6.75 22.73
N ALA A 6 14.65 7.31 23.22
CA ALA A 6 14.60 8.56 23.99
C ALA A 6 14.00 9.73 23.19
N ILE A 7 14.29 9.82 21.88
CA ILE A 7 13.68 10.81 20.97
C ILE A 7 12.18 10.55 20.80
N GLN A 8 11.78 9.30 20.54
CA GLN A 8 10.37 8.90 20.40
C GLN A 8 9.56 9.29 21.65
N LEU A 9 10.06 8.90 22.82
CA LEU A 9 9.41 9.14 24.11
C LEU A 9 9.38 10.63 24.47
N GLY A 10 10.47 11.35 24.26
CA GLY A 10 10.59 12.76 24.63
C GLY A 10 9.83 13.72 23.71
N ASN A 11 9.76 13.41 22.40
CA ASN A 11 9.14 14.31 21.41
C ASN A 11 7.76 13.86 20.93
N TYR A 12 7.37 12.61 21.17
CA TYR A 12 6.10 12.09 20.70
C TYR A 12 5.31 11.53 21.87
N LEU A 13 5.34 10.21 22.06
CA LEU A 13 4.68 9.52 23.16
C LEU A 13 5.26 8.11 23.28
N PHE A 14 4.91 7.45 24.39
CA PHE A 14 5.03 6.00 24.50
C PHE A 14 3.68 5.35 24.18
N LYS A 15 3.69 4.31 23.33
CA LYS A 15 2.48 3.58 22.97
C LYS A 15 2.67 2.07 23.05
N ASP A 16 2.18 1.48 24.14
CA ASP A 16 2.23 0.02 24.38
C ASP A 16 1.54 -0.81 23.29
N ASP A 17 0.43 -0.33 22.75
CA ASP A 17 -0.36 -1.08 21.76
C ASP A 17 0.25 -1.12 20.34
N ASP A 18 1.38 -0.42 20.11
CA ASP A 18 2.13 -0.35 18.84
C ASP A 18 3.65 -0.45 19.07
N ILE A 19 4.10 -1.23 20.05
CA ILE A 19 5.53 -1.42 20.34
C ILE A 19 6.32 -1.79 19.09
N TYR A 20 5.76 -2.61 18.18
CA TYR A 20 6.41 -2.96 16.92
C TYR A 20 6.86 -1.74 16.10
N TYR A 21 6.11 -0.63 16.16
CA TYR A 21 6.43 0.60 15.43
C TYR A 21 7.57 1.40 16.09
N HIS A 22 7.62 1.38 17.43
CA HIS A 22 8.77 1.89 18.18
C HIS A 22 10.04 1.14 17.78
N GLU A 23 10.00 -0.18 17.82
CA GLU A 23 11.15 -1.04 17.53
C GLU A 23 11.59 -0.95 16.06
N LEU A 24 10.66 -0.99 15.09
CA LEU A 24 11.03 -0.95 13.66
C LEU A 24 11.71 0.36 13.28
N THR A 25 11.23 1.49 13.80
CA THR A 25 11.83 2.79 13.48
C THR A 25 13.14 3.03 14.23
N SER A 26 13.29 2.50 15.46
CA SER A 26 14.57 2.53 16.19
C SER A 26 15.63 1.63 15.56
N THR A 27 15.25 0.45 15.08
CA THR A 27 16.16 -0.47 14.39
C THR A 27 16.61 0.12 13.05
N ALA A 28 15.69 0.72 12.29
CA ALA A 28 16.05 1.37 11.03
C ALA A 28 16.95 2.61 11.21
N MET A 29 16.81 3.32 12.35
CA MET A 29 17.67 4.47 12.64
C MET A 29 19.15 4.08 12.81
N GLU A 30 19.44 2.82 13.13
CA GLU A 30 20.81 2.29 13.17
C GLU A 30 21.43 2.31 11.77
N GLU A 31 20.71 1.80 10.77
CA GLU A 31 21.12 1.84 9.36
C GLU A 31 21.25 3.28 8.84
N PHE A 32 20.33 4.18 9.23
CA PHE A 32 20.36 5.55 8.73
C PHE A 32 21.55 6.37 9.24
N VAL A 33 22.01 6.12 10.46
CA VAL A 33 23.08 6.90 11.11
C VAL A 33 24.42 6.20 10.98
N PHE A 34 24.44 4.85 10.99
CA PHE A 34 25.63 4.01 10.98
C PHE A 34 25.49 2.92 9.92
N THR A 35 25.56 3.30 8.65
CA THR A 35 25.40 2.40 7.47
C THR A 35 26.38 1.21 7.43
N GLU A 36 27.42 1.24 8.25
CA GLU A 36 28.39 0.15 8.42
C GLU A 36 27.94 -0.93 9.42
N VAL A 37 26.88 -0.68 10.20
CA VAL A 37 26.34 -1.57 11.24
C VAL A 37 25.07 -2.28 10.73
N ASN A 38 25.22 -3.57 10.42
CA ASN A 38 24.18 -4.37 9.77
C ASN A 38 23.50 -5.37 10.71
N ASP A 39 23.34 -5.03 11.99
CA ASP A 39 22.77 -5.93 13.01
C ASP A 39 21.33 -6.35 12.66
N TYR A 40 20.59 -5.49 11.96
CA TYR A 40 19.22 -5.78 11.52
C TYR A 40 19.12 -7.00 10.59
N TYR A 41 20.21 -7.40 9.93
CA TYR A 41 20.26 -8.63 9.10
C TYR A 41 19.91 -9.87 9.91
N ALA A 42 20.25 -9.91 11.20
CA ALA A 42 19.96 -11.04 12.06
C ALA A 42 18.45 -11.23 12.29
N TYR A 43 17.67 -10.14 12.24
CA TYR A 43 16.23 -10.14 12.50
C TYR A 43 15.40 -10.30 11.22
N MET A 44 15.88 -9.79 10.08
CA MET A 44 15.17 -9.81 8.78
C MET A 44 14.58 -11.17 8.37
N PRO A 45 15.21 -12.34 8.63
CA PRO A 45 14.62 -13.63 8.29
C PRO A 45 13.22 -13.86 8.91
N GLY A 46 12.91 -13.19 10.03
CA GLY A 46 11.57 -13.20 10.64
C GLY A 46 10.51 -12.70 9.66
N TYR A 47 10.63 -11.46 9.19
CA TYR A 47 9.65 -10.88 8.26
C TYR A 47 9.63 -11.59 6.91
N PHE A 48 10.79 -11.89 6.30
CA PHE A 48 10.85 -12.53 4.98
C PHE A 48 10.21 -13.93 4.95
N LYS A 49 10.19 -14.63 6.09
CA LYS A 49 9.51 -15.92 6.23
C LYS A 49 8.01 -15.79 6.44
N TYR A 50 7.55 -14.66 6.97
CA TYR A 50 6.18 -14.44 7.44
C TYR A 50 5.56 -13.16 6.88
N THR A 51 5.87 -12.79 5.63
CA THR A 51 5.30 -11.59 4.98
C THR A 51 3.78 -11.62 4.86
N SER A 52 3.18 -12.82 4.95
CA SER A 52 1.73 -13.03 4.97
C SER A 52 1.07 -12.70 6.32
N ASN A 53 1.84 -12.39 7.36
CA ASN A 53 1.31 -11.88 8.63
C ASN A 53 1.06 -10.37 8.54
N ARG A 54 0.27 -9.84 9.47
CA ARG A 54 0.02 -8.40 9.55
C ARG A 54 1.28 -7.71 10.04
N LEU A 55 1.58 -6.50 9.57
CA LEU A 55 2.73 -5.72 10.06
C LEU A 55 2.76 -5.61 11.59
N ALA A 56 1.60 -5.48 12.22
CA ALA A 56 1.46 -5.36 13.68
C ALA A 56 1.71 -6.66 14.46
N ASP A 57 1.79 -7.82 13.79
CA ASP A 57 2.10 -9.11 14.42
C ASP A 57 3.62 -9.38 14.51
N HIS A 58 4.43 -8.48 13.94
CA HIS A 58 5.89 -8.57 13.96
C HIS A 58 6.48 -7.88 15.20
N THR A 59 7.73 -8.22 15.52
CA THR A 59 8.44 -7.65 16.67
C THR A 59 8.83 -6.19 16.44
N GLY A 60 8.98 -5.81 15.17
CA GLY A 60 9.50 -4.52 14.73
C GLY A 60 10.95 -4.59 14.29
N TYR A 61 11.82 -5.29 15.04
CA TYR A 61 13.22 -5.52 14.64
C TYR A 61 13.33 -6.18 13.26
N ASP A 62 12.53 -7.23 13.04
CA ASP A 62 12.46 -7.96 11.78
C ASP A 62 11.83 -7.15 10.63
N LEU A 63 11.18 -6.04 10.96
CA LEU A 63 10.47 -5.16 10.02
C LEU A 63 11.19 -3.83 9.76
N ALA A 64 12.42 -3.64 10.28
CA ALA A 64 13.26 -2.46 10.01
C ALA A 64 13.46 -2.18 8.51
N ILE A 65 13.32 -3.22 7.68
CA ILE A 65 13.40 -3.14 6.23
C ILE A 65 12.32 -2.26 5.59
N LEU A 66 11.16 -2.05 6.24
CA LEU A 66 10.09 -1.18 5.73
C LEU A 66 10.49 0.32 5.78
N PRO A 67 10.98 0.88 6.90
CA PRO A 67 11.55 2.22 6.90
C PRO A 67 12.75 2.37 5.96
N ILE A 68 13.62 1.36 5.85
CA ILE A 68 14.75 1.36 4.91
C ILE A 68 14.24 1.45 3.47
N PHE A 69 13.16 0.71 3.14
CA PHE A 69 12.47 0.84 1.86
C PHE A 69 12.03 2.28 1.64
N LEU A 70 11.31 2.91 2.59
CA LEU A 70 10.84 4.28 2.42
C LEU A 70 11.99 5.28 2.23
N HIS A 71 13.05 5.14 3.02
CA HIS A 71 14.25 5.98 2.91
C HIS A 71 14.87 5.90 1.50
N GLN A 72 15.05 4.68 0.97
CA GLN A 72 15.72 4.48 -0.32
C GLN A 72 14.80 4.71 -1.53
N ARG A 73 13.52 4.34 -1.43
CA ARG A 73 12.51 4.41 -2.51
C ARG A 73 12.34 5.80 -3.11
N PHE A 74 12.50 6.85 -2.28
CA PHE A 74 12.35 8.24 -2.70
C PHE A 74 13.68 9.02 -2.76
N GLY A 75 14.79 8.41 -2.37
CA GLY A 75 16.08 9.08 -2.19
C GLY A 75 16.59 9.81 -3.42
N ASP A 76 16.31 9.27 -4.62
CA ASP A 76 16.81 9.83 -5.89
C ASP A 76 15.86 10.87 -6.52
N GLU A 77 14.54 10.67 -6.43
CA GLU A 77 13.55 11.53 -7.09
C GLU A 77 13.18 12.76 -6.25
N THR A 78 12.93 12.55 -4.96
CA THR A 78 12.54 13.61 -4.02
C THR A 78 13.28 13.39 -2.70
N PRO A 79 14.49 13.95 -2.58
CA PRO A 79 15.37 13.66 -1.44
C PRO A 79 14.66 13.83 -0.08
N ASN A 80 14.85 12.82 0.76
CA ASN A 80 14.32 12.73 2.13
C ASN A 80 12.78 12.63 2.22
N THR A 81 12.05 12.37 1.13
CA THR A 81 10.58 12.19 1.19
C THR A 81 10.20 11.00 2.09
N GLY A 82 10.93 9.88 2.00
CA GLY A 82 10.74 8.74 2.90
C GLY A 82 10.91 9.10 4.37
N ASP A 83 11.96 9.85 4.68
CA ASP A 83 12.25 10.30 6.05
C ASP A 83 11.18 11.27 6.56
N LYS A 84 10.70 12.16 5.69
CA LYS A 84 9.61 13.09 6.00
C LYS A 84 8.29 12.34 6.24
N ILE A 85 7.98 11.30 5.46
CA ILE A 85 6.82 10.43 5.67
C ILE A 85 6.93 9.73 7.04
N LEU A 86 8.09 9.13 7.35
CA LEU A 86 8.34 8.46 8.64
C LEU A 86 8.17 9.44 9.81
N LYS A 87 8.81 10.61 9.75
CA LYS A 87 8.67 11.66 10.77
C LYS A 87 7.23 12.13 10.91
N LYS A 88 6.55 12.36 9.78
CA LYS A 88 5.17 12.85 9.76
C LYS A 88 4.21 11.83 10.37
N SER A 89 4.44 10.53 10.17
CA SER A 89 3.62 9.49 10.79
C SER A 89 3.67 9.60 12.33
N TRP A 90 4.84 9.82 12.93
CA TRP A 90 4.99 10.06 14.36
C TRP A 90 4.28 11.34 14.84
N GLU A 91 4.37 12.42 14.05
CA GLU A 91 3.64 13.67 14.33
C GLU A 91 2.11 13.45 14.32
N ILE A 92 1.61 12.64 13.38
CA ILE A 92 0.19 12.27 13.30
C ILE A 92 -0.22 11.43 14.52
N ILE A 93 0.58 10.44 14.91
CA ILE A 93 0.31 9.62 16.12
C ILE A 93 0.19 10.54 17.34
N ARG A 94 1.16 11.44 17.55
CA ARG A 94 1.15 12.42 18.64
C ARG A 94 -0.07 13.32 18.60
N ALA A 95 -0.32 13.98 17.47
CA ALA A 95 -1.39 14.96 17.35
C ALA A 95 -2.79 14.36 17.58
N LYS A 96 -2.99 13.10 17.22
CA LYS A 96 -4.27 12.42 17.47
C LYS A 96 -4.37 11.85 18.89
N TYR A 97 -3.26 11.40 19.48
CA TYR A 97 -3.20 11.05 20.90
C TYR A 97 -3.62 12.26 21.77
N GLU A 98 -3.04 13.44 21.54
CA GLU A 98 -3.36 14.68 22.27
C GLU A 98 -4.85 15.08 22.16
N LYS A 99 -5.52 14.66 21.08
CA LYS A 99 -6.94 14.95 20.83
C LYS A 99 -7.88 13.83 21.32
N ASN A 100 -7.38 12.81 22.01
CA ASN A 100 -8.12 11.60 22.37
C ASN A 100 -8.82 10.95 21.16
N LEU A 101 -8.23 11.10 19.97
CA LEU A 101 -8.74 10.46 18.76
C LEU A 101 -8.21 9.04 18.70
N ASN A 102 -9.10 8.12 18.35
CA ASN A 102 -8.84 6.69 18.28
C ASN A 102 -7.96 6.33 17.06
N ILE A 103 -6.70 6.81 16.98
CA ILE A 103 -5.69 6.13 16.14
C ILE A 103 -5.15 4.97 16.95
N ASN A 104 -5.80 3.83 16.80
CA ASN A 104 -5.34 2.66 17.52
C ASN A 104 -4.08 2.05 16.91
N LYS A 105 -3.66 2.41 15.68
CA LYS A 105 -2.47 1.80 15.05
C LYS A 105 -1.57 2.74 14.23
N ALA A 106 -0.26 2.55 14.35
CA ALA A 106 0.78 3.30 13.65
C ALA A 106 0.71 3.16 12.12
N VAL A 107 0.25 2.01 11.60
CA VAL A 107 0.10 1.81 10.14
C VAL A 107 -0.91 2.77 9.50
N ILE A 108 -1.95 3.18 10.23
CA ILE A 108 -2.92 4.19 9.76
C ILE A 108 -2.21 5.55 9.64
N ALA A 109 -1.42 5.92 10.66
CA ALA A 109 -0.67 7.17 10.63
C ALA A 109 0.38 7.20 9.52
N LEU A 110 1.01 6.05 9.21
CA LEU A 110 1.92 5.92 8.08
C LEU A 110 1.19 6.13 6.74
N ALA A 111 0.02 5.52 6.56
CA ALA A 111 -0.78 5.70 5.36
C ALA A 111 -1.28 7.15 5.18
N GLU A 112 -1.70 7.80 6.28
CA GLU A 112 -2.06 9.22 6.27
C GLU A 112 -0.86 10.12 5.95
N ALA A 113 0.31 9.82 6.52
CA ALA A 113 1.53 10.54 6.20
C ALA A 113 1.87 10.41 4.72
N MET A 114 1.86 9.21 4.14
CA MET A 114 2.07 9.01 2.69
C MET A 114 1.11 9.84 1.85
N ALA A 115 -0.18 9.86 2.22
CA ALA A 115 -1.20 10.61 1.51
C ALA A 115 -0.93 12.12 1.52
N GLU A 116 -0.41 12.69 2.61
CA GLU A 116 -0.01 14.11 2.66
C GLU A 116 1.13 14.45 1.68
N PHE A 117 1.95 13.46 1.31
CA PHE A 117 3.00 13.60 0.29
C PHE A 117 2.54 13.18 -1.11
N GLY A 118 1.24 12.87 -1.30
CA GLY A 118 0.67 12.47 -2.59
C GLY A 118 0.93 11.01 -2.98
N TYR A 119 1.34 10.16 -2.03
CA TYR A 119 1.56 8.74 -2.24
C TYR A 119 0.47 7.90 -1.60
N SER A 120 0.25 6.71 -2.15
CA SER A 120 -0.68 5.75 -1.58
C SER A 120 0.02 4.61 -0.88
N PHE A 121 -0.45 4.32 0.33
CA PHE A 121 -0.04 3.13 1.06
C PHE A 121 -0.22 1.86 0.23
N SER A 122 -1.32 1.72 -0.49
CA SER A 122 -1.61 0.52 -1.28
C SER A 122 -0.57 0.27 -2.38
N GLN A 123 -0.20 1.32 -3.13
CA GLN A 123 0.82 1.24 -4.17
C GLN A 123 2.21 1.01 -3.61
N GLU A 124 2.61 1.80 -2.61
CA GLU A 124 3.95 1.71 -2.05
C GLU A 124 4.14 0.42 -1.25
N PHE A 125 3.09 -0.13 -0.65
CA PHE A 125 3.14 -1.42 0.02
C PHE A 125 3.25 -2.59 -0.97
N ASN A 126 2.59 -2.51 -2.13
CA ASN A 126 2.81 -3.49 -3.20
C ASN A 126 4.23 -3.38 -3.78
N THR A 127 4.70 -2.15 -4.01
CA THR A 127 6.07 -1.87 -4.46
C THR A 127 7.12 -2.38 -3.47
N PHE A 128 6.86 -2.24 -2.17
CA PHE A 128 7.67 -2.86 -1.13
C PHE A 128 7.73 -4.38 -1.29
N GLY A 129 6.62 -5.03 -1.65
CA GLY A 129 6.59 -6.45 -2.02
C GLY A 129 7.53 -6.80 -3.17
N ASP A 130 7.57 -5.99 -4.22
CA ASP A 130 8.51 -6.18 -5.33
C ASP A 130 9.97 -6.05 -4.84
N TRP A 131 10.26 -5.04 -4.02
CA TRP A 131 11.60 -4.83 -3.47
C TRP A 131 12.07 -6.01 -2.61
N LEU A 132 11.18 -6.59 -1.79
CA LEU A 132 11.47 -7.78 -0.99
C LEU A 132 11.75 -9.02 -1.86
N TYR A 133 11.10 -9.13 -3.03
CA TYR A 133 11.36 -10.22 -3.96
C TYR A 133 12.76 -10.19 -4.57
N PHE A 134 13.25 -9.01 -4.97
CA PHE A 134 14.53 -8.84 -5.67
C PHE A 134 15.74 -8.80 -4.74
N THR A 135 15.85 -9.83 -3.90
CA THR A 135 16.89 -10.00 -2.88
C THR A 135 17.74 -11.24 -3.14
N ASN A 136 18.85 -11.36 -2.43
CA ASN A 136 19.78 -12.48 -2.54
C ASN A 136 20.24 -12.71 -3.99
N TYR A 137 20.17 -13.94 -4.51
CA TYR A 137 20.49 -14.26 -5.90
C TYR A 137 19.55 -13.59 -6.92
N ARG A 138 18.41 -13.00 -6.50
CA ARG A 138 17.46 -12.27 -7.36
C ARG A 138 17.76 -10.77 -7.42
N THR A 139 18.80 -10.30 -6.74
CA THR A 139 19.16 -8.88 -6.74
C THR A 139 19.39 -8.33 -8.14
N GLN A 140 18.80 -7.16 -8.39
CA GLN A 140 19.08 -6.34 -9.56
C GLN A 140 19.91 -5.10 -9.13
N PRO A 141 21.21 -5.04 -9.47
CA PRO A 141 22.07 -3.93 -9.06
C PRO A 141 21.51 -2.56 -9.48
N GLY A 142 21.48 -1.62 -8.54
CA GLY A 142 21.09 -0.22 -8.78
C GLY A 142 19.59 0.04 -8.96
N LYS A 143 18.70 -0.90 -8.58
CA LYS A 143 17.24 -0.73 -8.73
C LYS A 143 16.42 -0.80 -7.44
N TYR A 144 16.73 -1.75 -6.57
CA TYR A 144 15.98 -2.00 -5.33
C TYR A 144 16.85 -1.64 -4.13
N PHE A 145 16.74 -2.39 -3.02
CA PHE A 145 17.58 -2.14 -1.86
C PHE A 145 19.07 -2.15 -2.22
N LYS A 146 19.80 -1.15 -1.75
CA LYS A 146 21.24 -1.02 -1.93
C LYS A 146 22.00 -2.30 -1.52
N GLU A 147 21.55 -2.93 -0.44
CA GLU A 147 22.16 -4.12 0.14
C GLU A 147 21.39 -5.42 -0.15
N ALA A 148 20.48 -5.41 -1.13
CA ALA A 148 19.57 -6.51 -1.44
C ALA A 148 20.24 -7.90 -1.54
N LYS A 149 21.51 -7.95 -1.98
CA LYS A 149 22.28 -9.19 -2.13
C LYS A 149 22.47 -9.93 -0.80
N ASN A 150 22.48 -9.21 0.31
CA ASN A 150 22.68 -9.77 1.65
C ASN A 150 21.36 -10.20 2.30
N TYR A 151 20.22 -9.82 1.73
CA TYR A 151 18.92 -10.06 2.33
C TYR A 151 18.43 -11.49 2.03
N PRO A 152 17.61 -12.07 2.93
CA PRO A 152 17.01 -13.39 2.70
C PRO A 152 16.00 -13.35 1.55
N LEU A 153 15.60 -14.52 1.07
CA LEU A 153 14.53 -14.65 0.08
C LEU A 153 13.17 -14.71 0.78
N VAL A 154 12.16 -14.11 0.16
CA VAL A 154 10.77 -14.24 0.61
C VAL A 154 10.27 -15.68 0.49
N LYS A 155 9.48 -16.11 1.47
CA LYS A 155 8.81 -17.41 1.43
C LYS A 155 7.57 -17.36 0.54
N THR A 156 7.38 -18.37 -0.29
CA THR A 156 6.17 -18.53 -1.11
C THR A 156 4.98 -18.99 -0.28
N THR A 157 3.84 -18.32 -0.43
CA THR A 157 2.54 -18.73 0.13
C THR A 157 1.98 -19.93 -0.61
N ILE A 158 2.01 -19.90 -1.95
CA ILE A 158 1.57 -20.99 -2.82
C ILE A 158 2.70 -21.35 -3.78
N ASN A 159 2.82 -22.64 -4.09
CA ASN A 159 3.67 -23.15 -5.14
C ASN A 159 2.88 -24.17 -5.97
N SER A 160 2.68 -23.89 -7.25
CA SER A 160 1.88 -24.71 -8.15
C SER A 160 2.51 -24.76 -9.55
N PRO A 161 2.35 -25.86 -10.32
CA PRO A 161 2.64 -25.82 -11.74
C PRO A 161 1.69 -24.87 -12.48
N ILE A 162 2.15 -24.29 -13.60
CA ILE A 162 1.28 -23.59 -14.57
C ILE A 162 0.53 -24.63 -15.40
N THR A 163 -0.80 -24.47 -15.50
CA THR A 163 -1.68 -25.32 -16.29
C THR A 163 -2.13 -24.61 -17.57
N ASN A 164 -2.43 -25.36 -18.63
CA ASN A 164 -3.05 -24.84 -19.86
C ASN A 164 -4.56 -24.55 -19.71
N THR A 165 -5.08 -24.59 -18.49
CA THR A 165 -6.47 -24.34 -18.13
C THR A 165 -6.54 -23.20 -17.12
N GLU A 166 -7.70 -22.56 -17.03
CA GLU A 166 -8.02 -21.62 -15.96
C GLU A 166 -7.94 -22.35 -14.60
N SER A 167 -7.14 -21.80 -13.69
CA SER A 167 -6.93 -22.32 -12.34
C SER A 167 -7.14 -21.21 -11.33
N THR A 168 -7.96 -21.45 -10.30
CA THR A 168 -8.25 -20.50 -9.23
C THR A 168 -7.70 -21.00 -7.91
N PHE A 169 -6.99 -20.12 -7.21
CA PHE A 169 -6.33 -20.38 -5.93
C PHE A 169 -6.89 -19.44 -4.87
N MET A 170 -7.41 -20.01 -3.80
CA MET A 170 -7.87 -19.24 -2.64
C MET A 170 -6.68 -18.94 -1.72
N VAL A 171 -6.46 -17.66 -1.43
CA VAL A 171 -5.37 -17.16 -0.59
C VAL A 171 -5.98 -16.46 0.62
N SER A 172 -5.55 -16.85 1.82
CA SER A 172 -5.89 -16.11 3.03
C SER A 172 -4.99 -14.88 3.15
N CYS A 173 -5.56 -13.71 2.92
CA CYS A 173 -4.84 -12.43 2.88
C CYS A 173 -5.10 -11.63 4.15
N ASN A 174 -4.19 -11.70 5.12
CA ASN A 174 -4.23 -10.86 6.31
C ASN A 174 -4.16 -9.36 5.96
N PRO A 175 -4.79 -8.47 6.72
CA PRO A 175 -4.61 -7.02 6.56
C PRO A 175 -3.13 -6.63 6.61
N THR A 176 -2.67 -5.69 5.78
CA THR A 176 -1.27 -5.23 5.76
C THR A 176 -0.27 -6.39 5.63
N SER A 177 -0.52 -7.31 4.69
CA SER A 177 0.34 -8.46 4.43
C SER A 177 0.64 -8.64 2.94
N ILE A 178 1.69 -9.39 2.62
CA ILE A 178 2.16 -9.66 1.26
C ILE A 178 2.31 -11.17 1.07
N ASN A 179 1.61 -11.70 0.08
CA ASN A 179 1.63 -13.10 -0.32
C ASN A 179 2.37 -13.28 -1.65
N TYR A 180 3.19 -14.33 -1.74
CA TYR A 180 3.95 -14.67 -2.95
C TYR A 180 3.47 -16.01 -3.49
N LEU A 181 2.81 -15.99 -4.64
CA LEU A 181 2.35 -17.20 -5.31
C LEU A 181 3.32 -17.53 -6.44
N LEU A 182 3.98 -18.68 -6.36
CA LEU A 182 4.90 -19.17 -7.38
C LEU A 182 4.18 -20.15 -8.31
N PHE A 183 4.23 -19.84 -9.59
CA PHE A 183 3.81 -20.72 -10.66
C PHE A 183 5.00 -21.09 -11.53
N SER A 184 5.28 -22.38 -11.67
CA SER A 184 6.39 -22.86 -12.50
C SER A 184 5.90 -23.68 -13.69
N GLU A 185 6.45 -23.44 -14.87
CA GLU A 185 6.25 -24.28 -16.05
C GLU A 185 7.57 -24.98 -16.39
N GLN A 186 7.55 -26.31 -16.47
CA GLN A 186 8.71 -27.07 -16.95
C GLN A 186 8.55 -27.37 -18.44
N LYS A 187 9.31 -26.69 -19.29
CA LYS A 187 9.45 -26.99 -20.72
C LYS A 187 10.82 -27.61 -20.98
N ASN A 188 10.89 -28.94 -21.03
CA ASN A 188 12.13 -29.70 -21.18
C ASN A 188 13.17 -29.37 -20.08
N ILE A 189 14.28 -28.71 -20.44
CA ILE A 189 15.39 -28.32 -19.55
C ILE A 189 15.19 -26.90 -18.98
N ARG A 190 14.26 -26.11 -19.51
CA ARG A 190 13.95 -24.76 -19.02
C ARG A 190 12.79 -24.79 -18.04
N ILE A 191 12.97 -24.15 -16.90
CA ILE A 191 11.91 -23.88 -15.93
C ILE A 191 11.61 -22.38 -16.03
N ASP A 192 10.43 -22.05 -16.55
CA ASP A 192 9.91 -20.68 -16.50
C ASP A 192 9.16 -20.50 -15.17
N THR A 193 9.34 -19.36 -14.52
CA THR A 193 8.70 -19.05 -13.23
C THR A 193 7.96 -17.74 -13.30
N LEU A 194 6.70 -17.76 -12.92
CA LEU A 194 5.87 -16.59 -12.69
C LEU A 194 5.60 -16.46 -11.19
N PHE A 195 5.88 -15.29 -10.62
CA PHE A 195 5.41 -14.92 -9.30
C PHE A 195 4.27 -13.92 -9.41
N ALA A 196 3.21 -14.15 -8.65
CA ALA A 196 2.24 -13.12 -8.32
C ALA A 196 2.53 -12.61 -6.90
N VAL A 197 2.79 -11.32 -6.78
CA VAL A 197 2.91 -10.61 -5.50
C VAL A 197 1.53 -10.05 -5.21
N LEU A 198 0.89 -10.50 -4.15
CA LEU A 198 -0.45 -10.06 -3.75
C LEU A 198 -0.35 -9.35 -2.39
N SER A 199 -0.55 -8.04 -2.36
CA SER A 199 -0.56 -7.28 -1.11
C SER A 199 -1.98 -6.90 -0.71
N ASN A 200 -2.34 -7.20 0.53
CA ASN A 200 -3.55 -6.66 1.15
C ASN A 200 -3.20 -5.36 1.88
N SER A 201 -3.75 -4.25 1.41
CA SER A 201 -3.47 -2.91 1.90
C SER A 201 -4.49 -2.36 2.92
N ASP A 202 -5.30 -3.24 3.52
CA ASP A 202 -6.29 -2.87 4.53
C ASP A 202 -5.65 -2.39 5.85
N VAL A 203 -5.40 -1.09 5.95
CA VAL A 203 -4.84 -0.47 7.16
C VAL A 203 -5.83 -0.43 8.34
N PHE A 204 -7.14 -0.49 8.07
CA PHE A 204 -8.17 -0.47 9.12
C PHE A 204 -8.41 -1.86 9.70
N GLY A 205 -8.39 -2.90 8.88
CA GLY A 205 -8.44 -4.29 9.33
C GLY A 205 -7.27 -4.66 10.23
N SER A 206 -6.08 -4.14 9.92
CA SER A 206 -4.89 -4.26 10.78
C SER A 206 -5.14 -3.68 12.18
N SER A 207 -6.00 -2.66 12.29
CA SER A 207 -6.33 -2.00 13.56
C SER A 207 -7.41 -2.66 14.42
N SER A 208 -8.30 -3.44 13.81
CA SER A 208 -9.45 -4.03 14.48
C SER A 208 -9.27 -5.51 14.75
N ASN A 209 -8.08 -6.05 14.50
CA ASN A 209 -7.83 -7.49 14.46
C ASN A 209 -8.84 -8.24 13.58
N THR A 210 -9.21 -7.66 12.43
CA THR A 210 -10.09 -8.38 11.51
C THR A 210 -9.39 -9.63 11.00
N ASN A 211 -10.20 -10.66 10.77
CA ASN A 211 -9.75 -11.89 10.15
C ASN A 211 -9.21 -11.61 8.75
N ALA A 212 -8.27 -12.44 8.30
CA ALA A 212 -7.86 -12.49 6.91
C ALA A 212 -9.08 -12.55 5.99
N ILE A 213 -8.99 -11.86 4.85
CA ILE A 213 -9.97 -12.00 3.78
C ILE A 213 -9.54 -13.13 2.85
N ASP A 214 -10.51 -13.83 2.26
CA ASP A 214 -10.22 -14.74 1.16
C ASP A 214 -10.05 -13.93 -0.12
N CYS A 215 -8.89 -14.09 -0.76
CA CYS A 215 -8.52 -13.52 -2.04
C CYS A 215 -8.40 -14.65 -3.05
N ASP A 216 -9.23 -14.64 -4.08
CA ASP A 216 -9.09 -15.60 -5.18
C ASP A 216 -8.11 -15.04 -6.21
N PHE A 217 -7.09 -15.83 -6.50
CA PHE A 217 -6.19 -15.61 -7.62
C PHE A 217 -6.49 -16.61 -8.73
N THR A 218 -7.01 -16.13 -9.86
CA THR A 218 -7.23 -16.93 -11.06
C THR A 218 -6.14 -16.64 -12.08
N ILE A 219 -5.58 -17.68 -12.70
CA ILE A 219 -4.60 -17.58 -13.78
C ILE A 219 -4.96 -18.52 -14.94
N ALA A 220 -4.72 -18.06 -16.16
CA ALA A 220 -4.87 -18.84 -17.39
C ALA A 220 -3.85 -18.41 -18.45
N ASN A 221 -3.65 -19.23 -19.47
CA ASN A 221 -2.85 -18.88 -20.66
C ASN A 221 -3.70 -18.29 -21.81
N PHE A 222 -4.95 -17.91 -21.52
CA PHE A 222 -5.87 -17.27 -22.44
C PHE A 222 -6.64 -16.16 -21.70
N SER A 223 -7.15 -15.18 -22.45
CA SER A 223 -8.00 -14.13 -21.87
C SER A 223 -9.36 -14.70 -21.47
N PHE A 224 -9.79 -14.40 -20.26
CA PHE A 224 -11.11 -14.78 -19.71
C PHE A 224 -11.83 -13.57 -19.11
N SER A 225 -13.10 -13.76 -18.72
CA SER A 225 -13.97 -12.67 -18.26
C SER A 225 -13.44 -11.98 -16.99
N GLY A 226 -13.14 -10.68 -17.12
CA GLY A 226 -12.57 -9.87 -16.04
C GLY A 226 -11.10 -10.16 -15.75
N SER A 227 -10.41 -10.86 -16.65
CA SER A 227 -8.96 -11.04 -16.58
C SER A 227 -8.22 -9.79 -17.07
N THR A 228 -7.04 -9.60 -16.50
CA THR A 228 -6.03 -8.66 -16.97
C THR A 228 -4.85 -9.43 -17.52
N ARG A 229 -4.22 -8.89 -18.55
CA ARG A 229 -2.99 -9.45 -19.13
C ARG A 229 -1.82 -9.30 -18.17
N ILE A 230 -1.08 -10.38 -17.95
CA ILE A 230 0.21 -10.37 -17.23
C ILE A 230 1.35 -10.13 -18.22
N ASN A 231 1.38 -10.92 -19.29
CA ASN A 231 2.35 -10.83 -20.38
C ASN A 231 1.76 -11.45 -21.65
N ASP A 232 2.59 -11.74 -22.65
CA ASP A 232 2.17 -12.38 -23.91
C ASP A 232 1.54 -13.77 -23.73
N LEU A 233 1.77 -14.43 -22.58
CA LEU A 233 1.41 -15.82 -22.33
C LEU A 233 0.29 -15.98 -21.30
N TYR A 234 0.20 -15.11 -20.30
CA TYR A 234 -0.67 -15.31 -19.14
C TYR A 234 -1.60 -14.14 -18.89
N PHE A 235 -2.77 -14.49 -18.35
CA PHE A 235 -3.81 -13.58 -17.88
C PHE A 235 -4.20 -13.97 -16.46
N SER A 236 -4.60 -12.99 -15.67
CA SER A 236 -4.94 -13.17 -14.27
C SER A 236 -6.16 -12.38 -13.86
N LYS A 237 -6.85 -12.84 -12.82
CA LYS A 237 -7.88 -12.08 -12.11
C LYS A 237 -7.65 -12.23 -10.62
N VAL A 238 -7.69 -11.11 -9.91
CA VAL A 238 -7.58 -11.07 -8.45
C VAL A 238 -8.92 -10.60 -7.88
N SER A 239 -9.47 -11.35 -6.94
CA SER A 239 -10.62 -10.93 -6.13
C SER A 239 -10.15 -10.50 -4.73
N GLY A 240 -11.03 -9.84 -3.98
CA GLY A 240 -10.73 -9.38 -2.63
C GLY A 240 -10.62 -7.86 -2.54
N GLU A 241 -11.16 -7.31 -1.46
CA GLU A 241 -11.07 -5.87 -1.20
C GLU A 241 -9.64 -5.49 -0.83
N PHE A 242 -9.22 -4.25 -1.11
CA PHE A 242 -7.89 -3.72 -0.74
C PHE A 242 -6.68 -4.44 -1.36
N MET A 243 -6.91 -5.31 -2.34
CA MET A 243 -5.84 -6.04 -2.99
C MET A 243 -5.11 -5.16 -3.99
N SER A 244 -3.80 -5.28 -3.99
CA SER A 244 -2.90 -4.82 -5.05
C SER A 244 -2.02 -5.96 -5.46
N HIS A 245 -1.58 -5.94 -6.71
CA HIS A 245 -0.81 -7.04 -7.24
C HIS A 245 0.15 -6.62 -8.35
N THR A 246 1.27 -7.33 -8.40
CA THR A 246 2.27 -7.25 -9.47
C THR A 246 2.72 -8.65 -9.85
N TYR A 247 3.26 -8.76 -11.07
CA TYR A 247 3.76 -10.03 -11.59
C TYR A 247 5.23 -9.93 -11.96
N ILE A 248 5.95 -11.01 -11.64
CA ILE A 248 7.36 -11.17 -11.93
C ILE A 248 7.55 -12.45 -12.72
N TYR A 249 7.84 -12.31 -14.00
CA TYR A 249 8.09 -13.43 -14.90
C TYR A 249 9.58 -13.55 -15.15
N ASN A 250 10.17 -14.71 -14.83
CA ASN A 250 11.60 -14.98 -15.01
C ASN A 250 12.51 -13.88 -14.45
N ASN A 251 12.27 -13.50 -13.19
CA ASN A 251 13.01 -12.43 -12.49
C ASN A 251 12.92 -11.04 -13.17
N GLN A 252 11.88 -10.79 -13.97
CA GLN A 252 11.58 -9.47 -14.53
C GLN A 252 10.15 -9.07 -14.19
N LEU A 253 9.96 -7.85 -13.69
CA LEU A 253 8.63 -7.27 -13.57
C LEU A 253 7.99 -7.20 -14.96
N THR A 254 6.73 -7.61 -15.07
CA THR A 254 6.01 -7.59 -16.33
C THR A 254 5.60 -6.17 -16.73
N ILE A 255 5.63 -5.87 -18.03
CA ILE A 255 5.42 -4.52 -18.57
C ILE A 255 3.96 -4.05 -18.43
N ASP A 256 3.00 -4.98 -18.38
CA ASP A 256 1.57 -4.68 -18.22
C ASP A 256 1.17 -4.54 -16.73
N ASN A 257 2.14 -4.28 -15.85
CA ASN A 257 1.92 -3.96 -14.43
C ASN A 257 1.28 -2.56 -14.30
N ASN A 258 0.04 -2.39 -14.72
CA ASN A 258 -0.78 -1.36 -14.10
C ASN A 258 -0.94 -1.80 -12.64
N ILE A 259 -0.41 -1.05 -11.68
CA ILE A 259 -0.66 -1.32 -10.27
C ILE A 259 -2.16 -1.05 -10.04
N TYR A 260 -2.98 -2.09 -10.13
CA TYR A 260 -4.41 -1.98 -9.91
C TYR A 260 -4.65 -1.87 -8.40
N THR A 261 -4.52 -0.67 -7.85
CA THR A 261 -5.03 -0.36 -6.52
C THR A 261 -6.50 -0.01 -6.63
N GLU A 262 -7.38 -0.90 -6.18
CA GLU A 262 -8.79 -0.55 -6.00
C GLU A 262 -8.91 0.27 -4.71
N VAL A 263 -8.70 1.59 -4.82
CA VAL A 263 -8.99 2.51 -3.70
C VAL A 263 -10.51 2.57 -3.56
N ARG A 264 -11.05 2.08 -2.44
CA ARG A 264 -12.52 1.97 -2.24
C ARG A 264 -13.14 3.08 -1.40
N TYR A 265 -12.33 3.87 -0.68
CA TYR A 265 -12.84 4.90 0.23
C TYR A 265 -12.13 6.25 0.03
N PRO A 266 -12.83 7.38 0.21
CA PRO A 266 -12.21 8.69 0.21
C PRO A 266 -11.23 8.87 1.36
N TYR A 267 -10.12 9.55 1.11
CA TYR A 267 -9.11 9.86 2.11
C TYR A 267 -8.49 11.25 1.88
N PRO A 268 -8.14 12.01 2.94
CA PRO A 268 -8.25 11.66 4.35
C PRO A 268 -9.70 11.61 4.85
N GLN A 269 -9.93 10.84 5.92
CA GLN A 269 -11.25 10.65 6.54
C GLN A 269 -11.14 10.75 8.07
N PRO A 270 -11.76 11.74 8.72
CA PRO A 270 -12.47 12.89 8.14
C PRO A 270 -11.52 13.84 7.40
N PHE A 271 -12.05 14.59 6.43
CA PHE A 271 -11.33 15.71 5.81
C PHE A 271 -11.42 16.94 6.71
N VAL A 272 -10.27 17.45 7.15
CA VAL A 272 -10.18 18.61 8.05
C VAL A 272 -9.42 19.73 7.38
N TYR A 273 -10.05 20.88 7.09
CA TYR A 273 -9.41 21.97 6.33
C TYR A 273 -8.13 22.51 6.98
N GLN A 274 -8.00 22.42 8.30
CA GLN A 274 -6.79 22.85 9.00
C GLN A 274 -5.57 21.99 8.65
N ASN A 275 -5.79 20.71 8.35
CA ASN A 275 -4.73 19.72 8.16
C ASN A 275 -4.61 19.23 6.71
N ASN A 276 -5.67 19.43 5.91
CA ASN A 276 -5.79 18.81 4.60
C ASN A 276 -6.13 19.85 3.53
N SER A 277 -5.44 19.76 2.39
CA SER A 277 -5.65 20.61 1.23
C SER A 277 -6.44 19.91 0.12
N GLN A 278 -6.46 18.58 0.10
CA GLN A 278 -7.13 17.74 -0.89
C GLN A 278 -7.77 16.52 -0.23
N LEU A 279 -8.93 16.14 -0.75
CA LEU A 279 -9.64 14.88 -0.54
C LEU A 279 -9.49 14.05 -1.80
N TYR A 280 -8.91 12.87 -1.67
CA TYR A 280 -8.77 11.89 -2.74
C TYR A 280 -9.96 10.95 -2.72
N ILE A 281 -10.63 10.81 -3.86
CA ILE A 281 -11.90 10.10 -4.00
C ILE A 281 -11.72 8.96 -5.03
N PRO A 282 -12.12 7.72 -4.70
CA PRO A 282 -12.17 6.59 -5.62
C PRO A 282 -12.88 6.90 -6.93
N ALA A 283 -12.29 6.49 -8.05
CA ALA A 283 -12.83 6.62 -9.39
C ALA A 283 -12.57 5.36 -10.22
N ASN A 284 -13.41 4.33 -10.14
CA ASN A 284 -13.26 3.13 -10.98
C ASN A 284 -13.63 3.44 -12.44
N GLY A 285 -12.67 3.32 -13.36
CA GLY A 285 -12.86 3.68 -14.76
C GLY A 285 -11.85 3.05 -15.71
N GLU A 286 -12.24 2.89 -16.97
CA GLU A 286 -11.33 2.52 -18.08
C GLU A 286 -10.77 3.76 -18.78
N ASP A 287 -11.46 4.90 -18.65
CA ASP A 287 -11.02 6.19 -19.18
C ASP A 287 -10.44 7.05 -18.05
N THR A 288 -9.12 7.25 -18.12
CA THR A 288 -8.34 7.99 -17.11
C THR A 288 -8.37 9.51 -17.31
N LYS A 289 -8.94 9.99 -18.43
CA LYS A 289 -8.85 11.40 -18.82
C LYS A 289 -10.11 12.20 -18.56
N ASN A 290 -11.25 11.57 -18.27
CA ASN A 290 -12.52 12.27 -18.05
C ASN A 290 -13.39 11.55 -17.01
N VAL A 291 -13.09 11.76 -15.71
CA VAL A 291 -13.95 11.28 -14.63
C VAL A 291 -14.88 12.40 -14.18
N GLU A 292 -16.18 12.20 -14.28
CA GLU A 292 -17.18 13.12 -13.72
C GLU A 292 -17.27 12.90 -12.20
N LEU A 293 -16.94 13.93 -11.41
CA LEU A 293 -17.09 13.91 -9.96
C LEU A 293 -18.27 14.79 -9.54
N ASN A 294 -19.22 14.18 -8.83
CA ASN A 294 -20.36 14.86 -8.22
C ASN A 294 -20.35 14.64 -6.70
N ILE A 295 -20.65 15.69 -5.94
CA ILE A 295 -20.69 15.65 -4.47
C ILE A 295 -22.03 16.21 -3.99
N TYR A 296 -22.63 15.49 -3.05
CA TYR A 296 -23.94 15.78 -2.50
C TYR A 296 -23.89 15.88 -0.98
N THR A 297 -24.74 16.72 -0.39
CA THR A 297 -25.02 16.68 1.06
C THR A 297 -25.78 15.39 1.43
N SER A 298 -25.97 15.15 2.74
CA SER A 298 -26.83 14.05 3.23
C SER A 298 -28.28 14.13 2.72
N ASP A 299 -28.75 15.33 2.38
CA ASP A 299 -30.09 15.57 1.84
C ASP A 299 -30.12 15.46 0.30
N MET A 300 -29.04 14.97 -0.31
CA MET A 300 -28.86 14.79 -1.75
C MET A 300 -28.87 16.10 -2.56
N ASN A 301 -28.60 17.25 -1.94
CA ASN A 301 -28.35 18.49 -2.65
C ASN A 301 -26.94 18.50 -3.23
N GLN A 302 -26.80 18.74 -4.53
CA GLN A 302 -25.51 18.78 -5.21
C GLN A 302 -24.75 20.06 -4.83
N VAL A 303 -23.54 19.91 -4.28
CA VAL A 303 -22.68 21.04 -3.87
C VAL A 303 -21.48 21.22 -4.79
N TYR A 304 -21.07 20.18 -5.49
CA TYR A 304 -19.94 20.23 -6.42
C TYR A 304 -20.18 19.31 -7.61
N SER A 305 -19.78 19.76 -8.80
CA SER A 305 -19.76 18.93 -10.02
C SER A 305 -18.70 19.42 -10.99
N SER A 306 -17.80 18.53 -11.39
CA SER A 306 -16.76 18.84 -12.35
C SER A 306 -16.18 17.60 -12.99
N PHE A 307 -15.60 17.75 -14.18
CA PHE A 307 -14.72 16.74 -14.76
C PHE A 307 -13.33 16.85 -14.14
N LYS A 308 -12.81 15.72 -13.68
CA LYS A 308 -11.50 15.56 -13.07
C LYS A 308 -10.67 14.58 -13.88
N ASN A 309 -9.38 14.87 -13.95
CA ASN A 309 -8.40 13.89 -14.40
C ASN A 309 -8.12 12.92 -13.26
N ILE A 310 -7.83 11.67 -13.61
CA ILE A 310 -7.25 10.74 -12.66
C ILE A 310 -5.88 11.26 -12.22
N VAL A 311 -5.59 11.15 -10.92
CA VAL A 311 -4.32 11.62 -10.33
C VAL A 311 -3.41 10.42 -10.05
N GLY A 312 -2.22 10.43 -10.65
CA GLY A 312 -1.24 9.35 -10.53
C GLY A 312 -1.67 8.06 -11.22
N ASP A 313 -1.02 6.95 -10.86
CA ASP A 313 -1.37 5.60 -11.36
C ASP A 313 -2.53 4.94 -10.59
N GLN A 314 -3.24 5.73 -9.77
CA GLN A 314 -4.38 5.29 -8.99
C GLN A 314 -5.66 5.77 -9.63
N ASN A 315 -6.66 4.90 -9.72
CA ASN A 315 -8.01 5.24 -10.14
C ASN A 315 -8.72 6.15 -9.10
N ILE A 316 -8.23 7.38 -8.92
CA ILE A 316 -8.71 8.38 -7.95
C ILE A 316 -8.77 9.77 -8.58
N VAL A 317 -9.63 10.63 -8.04
CA VAL A 317 -9.72 12.05 -8.35
C VAL A 317 -9.53 12.89 -7.09
N SER A 318 -9.00 14.11 -7.22
CA SER A 318 -8.85 15.02 -6.08
C SER A 318 -9.90 16.13 -6.05
N TRP A 319 -10.31 16.48 -4.84
CA TRP A 319 -11.21 17.60 -4.56
C TRP A 319 -10.75 18.37 -3.32
N ASN A 320 -10.79 19.70 -3.37
CA ASN A 320 -10.24 20.58 -2.34
C ASN A 320 -11.25 20.95 -1.24
N GLY A 321 -12.42 20.32 -1.22
CA GLY A 321 -13.48 20.66 -0.27
C GLY A 321 -14.25 21.94 -0.63
N LEU A 322 -14.12 22.50 -1.83
CA LEU A 322 -14.87 23.71 -2.22
C LEU A 322 -16.11 23.36 -3.05
N ASP A 323 -17.19 24.11 -2.85
CA ASP A 323 -18.36 24.06 -3.73
C ASP A 323 -18.05 24.67 -5.12
N ASN A 324 -19.03 24.64 -6.02
CA ASN A 324 -18.89 25.20 -7.36
C ASN A 324 -18.65 26.72 -7.39
N ASP A 325 -18.99 27.43 -6.31
CA ASP A 325 -18.79 28.88 -6.17
C ASP A 325 -17.44 29.21 -5.49
N GLY A 326 -16.65 28.20 -5.14
CA GLY A 326 -15.34 28.35 -4.50
C GLY A 326 -15.42 28.53 -2.97
N ASN A 327 -16.57 28.32 -2.35
CA ASN A 327 -16.72 28.41 -0.89
C ASN A 327 -16.43 27.05 -0.23
N LYS A 328 -15.92 27.08 1.00
CA LYS A 328 -15.78 25.86 1.81
C LYS A 328 -17.16 25.30 2.12
N VAL A 329 -17.33 24.01 1.91
CA VAL A 329 -18.56 23.33 2.34
C VAL A 329 -18.58 23.17 3.87
N ALA A 330 -19.77 23.06 4.45
CA ALA A 330 -19.95 22.96 5.89
C ALA A 330 -19.43 21.63 6.49
N SER A 331 -19.28 21.57 7.82
CA SER A 331 -19.04 20.29 8.49
C SER A 331 -20.25 19.39 8.33
N GLY A 332 -20.04 18.12 7.97
CA GLY A 332 -21.15 17.20 7.74
C GLY A 332 -20.75 15.92 7.01
N VAL A 333 -21.75 15.08 6.77
CA VAL A 333 -21.62 13.88 5.95
C VAL A 333 -22.00 14.21 4.51
N TYR A 334 -21.15 13.79 3.58
CA TYR A 334 -21.32 13.99 2.15
C TYR A 334 -21.30 12.66 1.42
N VAL A 335 -21.93 12.62 0.25
CA VAL A 335 -21.93 11.50 -0.68
C VAL A 335 -21.17 11.91 -1.93
N TYR A 336 -20.22 11.09 -2.38
CA TYR A 336 -19.58 11.27 -3.68
C TYR A 336 -20.15 10.29 -4.69
N VAL A 337 -20.15 10.71 -5.95
CA VAL A 337 -20.39 9.87 -7.12
C VAL A 337 -19.34 10.20 -8.16
N THR A 338 -18.54 9.23 -8.55
CA THR A 338 -17.62 9.35 -9.69
C THR A 338 -18.09 8.48 -10.84
N LYS A 339 -18.07 9.02 -12.06
CA LYS A 339 -18.45 8.28 -13.27
C LYS A 339 -17.33 8.38 -14.31
N SER A 340 -16.89 7.22 -14.81
CA SER A 340 -15.94 7.09 -15.92
C SER A 340 -16.49 6.09 -16.92
N GLY A 341 -16.84 6.56 -18.12
CA GLY A 341 -17.56 5.76 -19.11
C GLY A 341 -18.90 5.23 -18.57
N SER A 342 -19.04 3.90 -18.53
CA SER A 342 -20.21 3.19 -18.01
C SER A 342 -20.12 2.84 -16.51
N LYS A 343 -18.95 3.01 -15.88
CA LYS A 343 -18.72 2.65 -14.47
C LYS A 343 -19.06 3.82 -13.54
N ILE A 344 -19.72 3.49 -12.43
CA ILE A 344 -20.13 4.44 -11.39
C ILE A 344 -19.59 3.92 -10.06
N THR A 345 -18.84 4.76 -9.36
CA THR A 345 -18.42 4.52 -7.97
C THR A 345 -19.11 5.53 -7.07
N LYS A 346 -19.55 5.08 -5.88
CA LYS A 346 -20.25 5.92 -4.91
C LYS A 346 -19.81 5.56 -3.50
N GLY A 347 -19.86 6.53 -2.61
CA GLY A 347 -19.58 6.32 -1.20
C GLY A 347 -19.83 7.58 -0.40
N LYS A 348 -19.42 7.57 0.86
CA LYS A 348 -19.64 8.69 1.80
C LYS A 348 -18.33 9.13 2.43
N PHE A 349 -18.29 10.39 2.84
CA PHE A 349 -17.18 10.94 3.62
C PHE A 349 -17.67 12.04 4.57
N VAL A 350 -16.79 12.44 5.50
CA VAL A 350 -17.06 13.44 6.53
C VAL A 350 -16.11 14.62 6.35
N ILE A 351 -16.66 15.83 6.43
CA ILE A 351 -15.90 17.08 6.49
C ILE A 351 -16.03 17.66 7.90
N LEU A 352 -14.92 18.17 8.43
CA LEU A 352 -14.84 18.95 9.65
C LEU A 352 -14.13 20.29 9.37
N ASN A 353 -14.84 21.40 9.58
CA ASN A 353 -14.28 22.75 9.57
C ASN A 353 -13.52 23.07 10.86
#